data_AF-A0A9J6GJN0-F1
#
_entry.id   AF-A0A9J6GJN0-F1
#
_cell.length_a   1.000
_cell.length_b   1.000
_cell.length_c   1.000
_cell.angle_alpha   90.00
_cell.angle_beta   90.00
_cell.angle_gamma   90.00
#
_symmetry.space_group_name_H-M   'P 1'
#
loop_
_entity.id
_entity.type
_entity.pdbx_description
1 polymer ?
#
loop_
_entity_poly.entity_id
_entity_poly.type
_entity_poly.pdbx_seq_one_letter_code
_entity_poly.pdbx_strand_id
1 'polypeptide(L)'
;MDQTFKLRRYYLNTSPFPGNNRSARHASVLEQLVSDWEVPVTVCPIYVVTDNAGNMRAATRGLSGHERTCFPHTLQFAIRDAKVMNPCLVALCKKARGIVGHYKHNPKAQERLNCCRKKMDKQPLHVVQDVKTRWNSEL
;
A
#
# COMPACT_ATOMS: atom_id res chain seq x y z
N MET A 1 -9.05 29.09 0.35
CA MET A 1 -8.28 28.50 1.47
C MET A 1 -7.63 29.64 2.21
N ASP A 2 -7.72 29.64 3.53
CA ASP A 2 -7.07 30.65 4.38
C ASP A 2 -5.55 30.60 4.15
N GLN A 3 -4.95 31.75 3.83
CA GLN A 3 -3.51 31.88 3.56
C GLN A 3 -2.67 31.66 4.81
N THR A 4 -3.28 31.63 6.00
CA THR A 4 -2.60 31.38 7.27
C THR A 4 -2.54 29.90 7.65
N PHE A 5 -3.28 29.02 6.97
CA PHE A 5 -3.32 27.60 7.29
C PHE A 5 -1.97 26.94 7.02
N LYS A 6 -1.38 26.34 8.07
CA LYS A 6 -0.17 25.53 7.97
C LYS A 6 -0.46 24.10 8.38
N LEU A 7 -0.36 23.17 7.41
CA LEU A 7 -0.51 21.75 7.68
C LEU A 7 0.64 21.24 8.57
N ARG A 8 0.28 20.74 9.75
CA ARG A 8 1.21 20.07 10.66
C ARG A 8 1.02 18.57 10.59
N ARG A 9 2.12 17.84 10.77
CA ARG A 9 2.13 16.37 10.78
C ARG A 9 2.89 15.93 12.02
N TYR A 10 2.24 15.09 12.81
CA TYR A 10 2.83 14.49 13.99
C TYR A 10 2.72 12.98 13.85
N TYR A 11 3.77 12.30 14.22
CA TYR A 11 3.77 10.85 14.31
C TYR A 11 3.40 10.49 15.75
N LEU A 12 2.31 9.72 15.91
CA LEU A 12 1.76 9.40 17.23
C LEU A 12 2.22 8.04 17.74
N ASN A 13 2.20 6.99 16.89
CA ASN A 13 2.58 5.65 17.34
C ASN A 13 2.90 4.71 16.15
N THR A 14 3.80 3.76 16.40
CA THR A 14 3.90 2.47 15.70
C THR A 14 4.21 1.43 16.77
N SER A 15 3.28 0.51 16.93
CA SER A 15 3.44 -0.61 17.85
C SER A 15 3.26 -1.93 17.11
N PRO A 16 3.93 -3.01 17.56
CA PRO A 16 3.60 -4.35 17.11
C PRO A 16 2.12 -4.63 17.38
N PHE A 17 1.42 -5.18 16.39
CA PHE A 17 0.01 -5.57 16.53
C PHE A 17 -0.14 -7.09 16.39
N PRO A 18 0.34 -7.89 17.37
CA PRO A 18 0.25 -9.34 17.30
C PRO A 18 -1.18 -9.85 17.52
N GLY A 19 -1.47 -11.05 16.99
CA GLY A 19 -2.75 -11.73 17.10
C GLY A 19 -3.72 -11.42 15.95
N ASN A 20 -5.01 -11.72 16.15
CA ASN A 20 -5.99 -11.63 15.06
C ASN A 20 -6.36 -10.17 14.72
N ASN A 21 -6.41 -9.89 13.41
CA ASN A 21 -6.80 -8.62 12.81
C ASN A 21 -8.32 -8.43 12.80
N ARG A 22 -8.96 -8.37 13.97
CA ARG A 22 -10.41 -8.12 14.09
C ARG A 22 -10.68 -6.63 14.18
N SER A 23 -11.75 -6.17 13.55
CA SER A 23 -12.17 -4.76 13.56
C SER A 23 -12.29 -4.17 14.97
N ALA A 24 -12.89 -4.92 15.91
CA ALA A 24 -13.04 -4.49 17.30
C ALA A 24 -11.69 -4.16 17.98
N ARG A 25 -10.64 -4.94 17.72
CA ARG A 25 -9.30 -4.66 18.29
C ARG A 25 -8.69 -3.40 17.70
N HIS A 26 -8.86 -3.19 16.39
CA HIS A 26 -8.40 -1.96 15.74
C HIS A 26 -9.15 -0.73 16.30
N ALA A 27 -10.45 -0.85 16.56
CA ALA A 27 -11.24 0.22 17.17
C ALA A 27 -10.69 0.56 18.57
N SER A 28 -10.53 -0.45 19.45
CA SER A 28 -9.98 -0.22 20.79
C SER A 28 -8.59 0.41 20.79
N VAL A 29 -7.71 0.01 19.87
CA VAL A 29 -6.37 0.63 19.76
C VAL A 29 -6.47 2.07 19.26
N LEU A 30 -7.37 2.38 18.32
CA LEU A 30 -7.56 3.75 17.86
C LEU A 30 -8.19 4.64 18.95
N GLU A 31 -9.14 4.13 19.73
CA GLU A 31 -9.72 4.81 20.89
C GLU A 31 -8.66 5.10 21.95
N GLN A 32 -7.83 4.10 22.25
CA GLN A 32 -6.71 4.27 23.18
C GLN A 32 -5.72 5.32 22.67
N LEU A 33 -5.36 5.32 21.39
CA LEU A 33 -4.49 6.35 20.80
C LEU A 33 -5.10 7.75 20.89
N VAL A 34 -6.39 7.89 20.65
CA VAL A 34 -7.09 9.17 20.78
C VAL A 34 -7.07 9.65 22.24
N SER A 35 -7.23 8.74 23.19
CA SER A 35 -7.17 9.02 24.63
C SER A 35 -5.77 9.36 25.11
N ASP A 36 -4.76 8.55 24.76
CA ASP A 36 -3.36 8.69 25.19
C ASP A 36 -2.76 10.02 24.73
N TRP A 37 -3.20 10.51 23.57
CA TRP A 37 -2.77 11.78 22.98
C TRP A 37 -3.71 12.95 23.31
N GLU A 38 -4.72 12.73 24.15
CA GLU A 38 -5.70 13.73 24.58
C GLU A 38 -6.29 14.53 23.41
N VAL A 39 -6.59 13.84 22.30
CA VAL A 39 -7.07 14.51 21.08
C VAL A 39 -8.44 15.13 21.37
N PRO A 40 -8.64 16.44 21.13
CA PRO A 40 -9.86 17.15 21.52
C PRO A 40 -11.03 16.86 20.55
N VAL A 41 -11.57 15.64 20.64
CA VAL A 41 -12.58 15.09 19.74
C VAL A 41 -13.91 15.87 19.74
N THR A 42 -14.17 16.62 20.81
CA THR A 42 -15.41 17.41 20.99
C THR A 42 -15.35 18.79 20.35
N VAL A 43 -14.15 19.33 20.17
CA VAL A 43 -13.92 20.69 19.64
C VAL A 43 -13.53 20.65 18.16
N CYS A 44 -12.84 19.58 17.75
CA CYS A 44 -12.32 19.42 16.39
C CYS A 44 -12.85 18.14 15.73
N PRO A 45 -13.35 18.21 14.48
CA PRO A 45 -13.73 17.02 13.74
C PRO A 45 -12.51 16.16 13.44
N ILE A 46 -12.60 14.87 13.74
CA ILE A 46 -11.54 13.89 13.46
C ILE A 46 -11.86 13.17 12.15
N TYR A 47 -10.88 13.13 11.25
CA TYR A 47 -10.96 12.34 10.02
C TYR A 47 -9.95 11.20 10.12
N VAL A 48 -10.46 9.97 10.05
CA VAL A 48 -9.62 8.77 10.08
C VAL A 48 -9.46 8.26 8.66
N VAL A 49 -8.24 8.36 8.13
CA VAL A 49 -7.92 7.88 6.78
C VAL A 49 -7.27 6.50 6.86
N THR A 50 -7.93 5.48 6.32
CA THR A 50 -7.43 4.09 6.31
C THR A 50 -7.28 3.58 4.88
N ASP A 51 -6.53 2.48 4.72
CA ASP A 51 -6.65 1.69 3.49
C ASP A 51 -8.06 1.08 3.42
N ASN A 52 -8.47 0.63 2.23
CA ASN A 52 -9.82 0.12 2.04
C ASN A 52 -10.01 -1.30 2.61
N ALA A 53 -9.17 -1.74 3.55
CA ALA A 53 -9.30 -3.05 4.17
C ALA A 53 -10.59 -3.13 4.99
N GLY A 54 -11.40 -4.18 4.77
CA GLY A 54 -12.71 -4.33 5.39
C GLY A 54 -12.69 -4.23 6.92
N ASN A 55 -11.67 -4.80 7.56
CA ASN A 55 -11.53 -4.76 9.02
C ASN A 55 -11.19 -3.36 9.54
N MET A 56 -10.38 -2.59 8.81
CA MET A 56 -10.06 -1.20 9.16
C MET A 56 -11.27 -0.30 8.99
N ARG A 57 -12.01 -0.44 7.89
CA ARG A 57 -13.26 0.30 7.66
C ARG A 57 -14.30 0.01 8.75
N ALA A 58 -14.47 -1.26 9.11
CA ALA A 58 -15.38 -1.65 10.18
C ALA A 58 -14.94 -1.09 11.55
N ALA A 59 -13.64 -1.06 11.82
CA ALA A 59 -13.10 -0.47 13.05
C ALA A 59 -13.36 1.03 13.15
N THR A 60 -13.14 1.76 12.06
CA THR A 60 -13.30 3.22 12.04
C THR A 60 -14.74 3.68 12.17
N ARG A 61 -15.72 2.85 11.80
CA ARG A 61 -17.15 3.16 11.99
C ARG A 61 -17.57 3.16 13.46
N GLY A 62 -16.83 2.48 14.32
CA GLY A 62 -17.06 2.49 15.77
C GLY A 62 -16.53 3.75 16.45
N LEU A 63 -15.71 4.55 15.77
CA LEU A 63 -15.12 5.77 16.33
C LEU A 63 -16.05 6.96 16.11
N SER A 64 -15.96 7.96 16.98
CA SER A 64 -16.66 9.25 16.88
C SER A 64 -16.18 10.15 15.71
N GLY A 65 -15.30 9.64 14.84
CA GLY A 65 -14.71 10.37 13.72
C GLY A 65 -15.34 10.03 12.36
N HIS A 66 -14.93 10.79 11.35
CA HIS A 66 -15.33 10.56 9.96
C HIS A 66 -14.35 9.60 9.27
N GLU A 67 -14.83 8.40 8.92
CA GLU A 67 -14.11 7.47 8.05
C GLU A 67 -13.85 8.11 6.68
N ARG A 68 -12.59 8.04 6.21
CA ARG A 68 -12.21 8.36 4.84
C ARG A 68 -11.31 7.26 4.28
N THR A 69 -11.57 6.91 3.03
CA THR A 69 -10.73 5.95 2.30
C THR A 69 -9.48 6.65 1.76
N CYS A 70 -8.34 5.97 1.84
CA CYS A 70 -7.09 6.45 1.27
C CYS A 70 -7.24 6.64 -0.26
N PHE A 71 -7.04 7.88 -0.73
CA PHE A 71 -7.19 8.23 -2.14
C PHE A 71 -6.26 7.41 -3.06
N PRO A 72 -4.93 7.32 -2.79
CA PRO A 72 -4.04 6.47 -3.57
C PRO A 72 -4.49 5.00 -3.66
N HIS A 73 -5.01 4.45 -2.56
CA HIS A 73 -5.47 3.06 -2.54
C HIS A 73 -6.74 2.86 -3.38
N THR A 74 -7.65 3.84 -3.35
CA THR A 74 -8.87 3.83 -4.17
C THR A 74 -8.54 3.96 -5.65
N LEU A 75 -7.61 4.85 -6.00
CA LEU A 75 -7.11 4.99 -7.38
C LEU A 75 -6.46 3.69 -7.86
N GLN A 76 -5.69 3.01 -7.02
CA GLN A 76 -5.09 1.72 -7.35
C GLN A 76 -6.12 0.65 -7.69
N PHE A 77 -7.28 0.63 -7.01
CA PHE A 77 -8.37 -0.27 -7.36
C PHE A 77 -8.98 0.07 -8.71
N ALA A 78 -9.25 1.35 -8.99
CA ALA A 78 -9.75 1.76 -10.31
C ALA A 78 -8.79 1.35 -11.44
N ILE A 79 -7.48 1.52 -11.25
CA ILE A 79 -6.46 1.08 -12.22
C ILE A 79 -6.48 -0.44 -12.37
N ARG A 80 -6.59 -1.19 -11.28
CA ARG A 80 -6.65 -2.66 -11.32
C ARG A 80 -7.89 -3.14 -12.08
N ASP A 81 -9.05 -2.54 -11.83
CA ASP A 81 -10.29 -2.92 -12.49
C ASP A 81 -10.20 -2.61 -13.98
N ALA A 82 -9.70 -1.43 -14.35
CA ALA A 82 -9.42 -1.08 -15.74
C ALA A 82 -8.49 -2.08 -16.44
N LYS A 83 -7.47 -2.59 -15.74
CA LYS A 83 -6.58 -3.62 -16.26
C LYS A 83 -7.29 -4.94 -16.49
N VAL A 84 -8.08 -5.41 -15.53
CA VAL A 84 -8.81 -6.69 -15.64
C VAL A 84 -9.80 -6.65 -16.81
N MET A 85 -10.40 -5.48 -17.07
CA MET A 85 -11.26 -5.27 -18.23
C MET A 85 -10.54 -5.27 -19.58
N ASN A 86 -9.20 -5.29 -19.61
CA ASN A 86 -8.39 -5.31 -20.83
C ASN A 86 -7.59 -6.62 -20.94
N PRO A 87 -8.10 -7.64 -21.66
CA PRO A 87 -7.45 -8.95 -21.78
C PRO A 87 -6.03 -8.88 -22.36
N CYS A 88 -5.77 -7.96 -23.29
CA CYS A 88 -4.45 -7.77 -23.88
C CYS A 88 -3.43 -7.32 -22.84
N LEU A 89 -3.79 -6.36 -21.98
CA LEU A 89 -2.94 -5.92 -20.87
C LEU A 89 -2.70 -7.04 -19.86
N VAL A 90 -3.74 -7.80 -19.51
CA VAL A 90 -3.60 -8.97 -18.62
C VAL A 90 -2.62 -9.99 -19.20
N ALA A 91 -2.73 -10.30 -20.49
CA ALA A 91 -1.83 -11.22 -21.18
C ALA A 91 -0.38 -10.70 -21.23
N LEU A 92 -0.20 -9.40 -21.50
CA LEU A 92 1.11 -8.75 -21.50
C LEU A 92 1.77 -8.81 -20.11
N CYS A 93 1.04 -8.42 -19.06
CA CYS A 93 1.52 -8.52 -17.69
C CYS A 93 1.87 -9.97 -17.34
N LYS A 94 1.05 -10.96 -17.72
CA LYS A 94 1.34 -12.38 -17.49
C LYS A 94 2.66 -12.82 -18.16
N LYS A 95 2.92 -12.38 -19.40
CA LYS A 95 4.18 -12.66 -20.09
C LYS A 95 5.38 -12.00 -19.39
N ALA A 96 5.26 -10.72 -19.03
CA ALA A 96 6.30 -10.00 -18.30
C ALA A 96 6.65 -10.70 -16.97
N ARG A 97 5.63 -11.10 -16.20
CA ARG A 97 5.80 -11.90 -14.98
C ARG A 97 6.49 -13.24 -15.25
N GLY A 98 6.17 -13.91 -16.35
CA GLY A 98 6.82 -15.15 -16.75
C GLY A 98 8.31 -14.97 -17.04
N ILE A 99 8.69 -13.87 -17.70
CA ILE A 99 10.09 -13.53 -17.98
C ILE A 99 10.84 -13.28 -16.67
N VAL A 100 10.31 -12.41 -15.80
CA VAL A 100 10.92 -12.11 -14.50
C VAL A 100 11.04 -13.38 -13.65
N GLY A 101 9.98 -14.19 -13.60
CA GLY A 101 9.96 -15.47 -12.88
C GLY A 101 11.04 -16.44 -13.36
N HIS A 102 11.27 -16.55 -14.67
CA HIS A 102 12.33 -17.40 -15.23
C HIS A 102 13.71 -17.04 -14.67
N TYR A 103 14.07 -15.75 -14.69
CA TYR A 103 15.37 -15.31 -14.17
C TYR A 103 15.46 -15.41 -12.64
N LYS A 104 14.36 -15.21 -11.91
CA LYS A 104 14.34 -15.39 -10.45
C LYS A 104 14.50 -16.85 -10.01
N HIS A 105 13.90 -17.79 -10.73
CA HIS A 105 13.91 -19.20 -10.35
C HIS A 105 15.08 -20.00 -10.93
N ASN A 106 15.78 -19.47 -11.94
CA ASN A 106 16.89 -20.15 -12.60
C ASN A 106 18.22 -19.39 -12.42
N PRO A 107 19.08 -19.81 -11.48
CA PRO A 107 20.38 -19.16 -11.23
C PRO A 107 21.26 -19.07 -12.48
N LYS A 108 21.25 -20.10 -13.34
CA LYS A 108 22.02 -20.13 -14.58
C LYS A 108 21.51 -19.09 -15.59
N ALA A 109 20.20 -18.89 -15.66
CA ALA A 109 19.62 -17.82 -16.49
C ALA A 109 20.01 -16.43 -15.97
N GLN A 110 19.97 -16.23 -14.64
CA GLN A 110 20.39 -14.97 -14.02
C GLN A 110 21.88 -14.69 -14.23
N GLU A 111 22.74 -15.71 -14.13
CA GLU A 111 24.16 -15.58 -14.41
C GLU A 111 24.40 -15.18 -15.87
N ARG A 112 23.71 -15.82 -16.82
CA ARG A 112 23.78 -15.43 -18.24
C ARG A 112 23.34 -13.99 -18.46
N LEU A 113 22.27 -13.54 -17.79
CA LEU A 113 21.82 -12.15 -17.85
C LEU A 113 22.91 -11.20 -17.34
N ASN A 114 23.54 -11.51 -16.20
CA ASN A 114 24.63 -10.71 -15.65
C ASN A 114 25.83 -10.64 -16.60
N CYS A 115 26.21 -11.78 -17.22
CA CYS A 115 27.28 -11.83 -18.22
C CYS A 115 26.98 -10.96 -19.45
N CYS A 116 25.76 -11.04 -19.99
CA CYS A 116 25.36 -10.19 -21.12
C CYS A 116 25.44 -8.70 -20.76
N ARG A 117 25.07 -8.31 -19.54
CA ARG A 117 25.11 -6.91 -19.12
C ARG A 117 26.52 -6.40 -18.89
N LYS A 118 27.41 -7.21 -18.32
CA LYS A 118 28.85 -6.91 -18.25
C LYS A 118 29.46 -6.68 -19.63
N LYS A 119 29.09 -7.50 -20.63
CA LYS A 119 29.53 -7.30 -22.02
C LYS A 119 29.05 -5.99 -22.65
N MET A 120 27.93 -5.44 -22.15
CA MET A 120 27.39 -4.15 -22.57
C MET A 120 27.85 -2.99 -21.67
N ASP A 121 28.84 -3.22 -20.81
CA ASP A 121 29.32 -2.25 -19.81
C ASP A 121 28.23 -1.71 -18.88
N LYS A 122 27.25 -2.57 -18.55
CA LYS A 122 26.15 -2.25 -17.63
C LYS A 122 26.26 -3.05 -16.34
N GLN A 123 25.94 -2.40 -15.23
CA GLN A 123 25.88 -3.03 -13.91
C GLN A 123 24.88 -4.20 -13.88
N PRO A 124 25.19 -5.33 -13.25
CA PRO A 124 24.22 -6.40 -12.98
C PRO A 124 22.98 -5.84 -12.25
N LEU A 125 21.79 -6.32 -12.60
CA LEU A 125 20.54 -5.99 -11.89
C LEU A 125 19.78 -7.28 -11.68
N HIS A 126 19.06 -7.30 -10.58
CA HIS A 126 18.03 -8.29 -10.34
C HIS A 126 16.74 -7.82 -10.98
N VAL A 127 16.08 -8.73 -11.69
CA VAL A 127 14.74 -8.48 -12.20
C VAL A 127 13.76 -8.34 -11.03
N VAL A 128 12.90 -7.33 -11.10
CA VAL A 128 11.92 -7.03 -10.05
C VAL A 128 10.56 -7.54 -10.52
N GLN A 129 9.87 -8.25 -9.63
CA GLN A 129 8.52 -8.76 -9.86
C GLN A 129 7.53 -7.71 -9.38
N ASP A 130 6.44 -7.55 -10.13
CA ASP A 130 5.28 -6.79 -9.69
C ASP A 130 4.67 -7.36 -8.39
N VAL A 131 4.14 -6.47 -7.56
CA VAL A 131 3.57 -6.75 -6.24
C VAL A 131 2.22 -6.10 -6.16
N LYS A 132 1.16 -6.92 -6.19
CA LYS A 132 -0.24 -6.48 -6.25
C LYS A 132 -0.65 -5.43 -5.20
N THR A 133 0.02 -5.42 -4.04
CA THR A 133 -0.25 -4.51 -2.92
C THR A 133 0.63 -3.25 -2.90
N ARG A 134 1.65 -3.14 -3.77
CA ARG A 134 2.57 -1.99 -3.82
C ARG A 134 2.30 -1.15 -5.07
N TRP A 135 2.01 0.14 -4.84
CA TRP A 135 1.47 1.08 -5.81
C TRP A 135 2.29 1.27 -7.11
N ASN A 136 3.60 1.03 -7.05
CA ASN A 136 4.56 1.28 -8.14
C ASN A 136 5.33 0.02 -8.55
N SER A 137 4.79 -1.15 -8.28
CA SER A 137 5.51 -2.38 -8.61
C SER A 137 5.40 -2.78 -10.09
N GLU A 138 4.45 -2.17 -10.80
CA GLU A 138 4.17 -2.39 -12.23
C GLU A 138 4.52 -1.16 -13.09
N LEU A 139 5.04 -0.09 -12.46
CA LEU A 139 5.50 1.15 -13.09
C LEU A 139 7.00 1.10 -13.39
#